data_AF-A0A7X3ZCE1-F1
#
_entry.id   AF-A0A7X3ZCE1-F1
#
_cell.length_a   1.000
_cell.length_b   1.000
_cell.length_c   1.000
_cell.angle_alpha   90.00
_cell.angle_beta   90.00
_cell.angle_gamma   90.00
#
_symmetry.space_group_name_H-M   'P 1'
#
loop_
_entity.id
_entity.type
_entity.pdbx_description
1 polymer ?
#
loop_
_entity_poly.entity_id
_entity_poly.type
_entity_poly.pdbx_seq_one_letter_code
_entity_poly.pdbx_strand_id
1 'polypeptide(L)'
;MQVALPGREAFDLQSQGAGHYQGVASGLAPGTYEYEVWAAVDQAAIGTATGRFVVEEYSIELGDLRADPLLLGELARASGGRAYSLADWEDMLEQLAPRKRWVEKAEVLPLWGPLWPALLAIALLAVEWFGRKRTGMI
;
A
#
# COMPACT_ATOMS: atom_id res chain seq x y z
N MET A 1 -41.14 24.57 19.47
CA MET A 1 -40.86 23.17 19.06
C MET A 1 -39.39 22.94 19.34
N GLN A 2 -39.04 21.85 20.01
CA GLN A 2 -37.66 21.55 20.42
C GLN A 2 -37.20 20.25 19.81
N VAL A 3 -35.92 20.17 19.47
CA VAL A 3 -35.28 18.93 19.02
C VAL A 3 -34.13 18.57 19.95
N ALA A 4 -34.03 17.29 20.30
CA ALA A 4 -32.90 16.71 21.01
C ALA A 4 -32.10 15.82 20.07
N LEU A 5 -30.77 15.94 20.14
CA LEU A 5 -29.80 15.07 19.48
C LEU A 5 -28.92 14.41 20.55
N PRO A 6 -28.52 13.14 20.39
CA PRO A 6 -27.67 12.46 21.35
C PRO A 6 -26.32 13.19 21.46
N GLY A 7 -25.94 13.51 22.71
CA GLY A 7 -24.71 14.24 23.01
C GLY A 7 -24.79 15.76 22.88
N ARG A 8 -25.98 16.35 22.69
CA ARG A 8 -26.20 17.82 22.74
C ARG A 8 -27.42 18.19 23.57
N GLU A 9 -27.42 19.42 24.09
CA GLU A 9 -28.61 20.01 24.69
C GLU A 9 -29.69 20.20 23.64
N ALA A 10 -30.96 20.04 24.06
CA ALA A 10 -32.09 20.29 23.19
C ALA A 10 -32.11 21.77 22.78
N PHE A 11 -32.43 22.05 21.52
CA PHE A 11 -32.50 23.42 21.00
C PHE A 11 -33.84 23.71 20.35
N ASP A 12 -34.25 24.98 20.41
CA ASP A 12 -35.50 25.46 19.84
C ASP A 12 -35.39 25.56 18.31
N LEU A 13 -36.44 25.08 17.63
CA LEU A 13 -36.61 25.25 16.20
C LEU A 13 -37.23 26.62 15.90
N GLN A 14 -36.73 27.29 14.88
CA GLN A 14 -37.24 28.58 14.42
C GLN A 14 -38.51 28.38 13.58
N SER A 15 -39.55 29.15 13.87
CA SER A 15 -40.79 29.14 13.09
C SER A 15 -40.57 29.79 11.73
N GLN A 16 -40.95 29.07 10.67
CA GLN A 16 -40.97 29.57 9.28
C GLN A 16 -42.40 29.97 8.84
N GLY A 17 -43.38 29.88 9.74
CA GLY A 17 -44.79 30.15 9.46
C GLY A 17 -45.57 28.92 8.99
N ALA A 18 -46.91 29.03 8.99
CA ALA A 18 -47.83 27.96 8.57
C ALA A 18 -47.57 26.58 9.21
N GLY A 19 -47.11 26.55 10.46
CA GLY A 19 -46.80 25.30 11.19
C GLY A 19 -45.46 24.64 10.83
N HIS A 20 -44.62 25.30 10.03
CA HIS A 20 -43.29 24.80 9.68
C HIS A 20 -42.24 25.35 10.64
N TYR A 21 -41.32 24.47 11.06
CA TYR A 21 -40.22 24.81 11.96
C TYR A 21 -38.91 24.26 11.40
N GLN A 22 -37.83 25.02 11.51
CA GLN A 22 -36.51 24.65 11.00
C GLN A 22 -35.43 24.90 12.05
N GLY A 23 -34.45 24.01 12.11
CA GLY A 23 -33.25 24.14 12.91
C GLY A 23 -32.03 23.61 12.16
N VAL A 24 -30.85 24.10 12.50
CA VAL A 24 -29.60 23.69 11.86
C VAL A 24 -28.62 23.22 12.93
N ALA A 25 -28.17 21.97 12.82
CA ALA A 25 -27.11 21.40 13.64
C ALA A 25 -25.85 21.24 12.77
N SER A 26 -24.78 21.96 13.11
CA SER A 26 -23.49 21.92 12.40
C SER A 26 -22.41 21.20 13.21
N GLY A 27 -21.39 20.68 12.52
CA GLY A 27 -20.23 20.04 13.14
C GLY A 27 -20.55 18.72 13.82
N LEU A 28 -21.40 17.89 13.21
CA LEU A 28 -21.63 16.51 13.65
C LEU A 28 -20.45 15.65 13.18
N ALA A 29 -19.92 14.82 14.08
CA ALA A 29 -18.90 13.84 13.72
C ALA A 29 -19.54 12.73 12.84
N PRO A 30 -18.75 11.99 12.05
CA PRO A 30 -19.26 10.82 11.35
C PRO A 30 -19.87 9.81 12.33
N GLY A 31 -21.05 9.30 12.03
CA GLY A 31 -21.78 8.40 12.92
C GLY A 31 -23.27 8.30 12.63
N THR A 32 -23.94 7.41 13.36
CA THR A 32 -25.40 7.27 13.32
C THR A 32 -26.02 8.12 14.42
N TYR A 33 -27.02 8.92 14.06
CA TYR A 33 -27.72 9.81 14.98
C TYR A 33 -29.21 9.51 14.97
N GLU A 34 -29.80 9.46 16.15
CA GLU A 34 -31.24 9.49 16.35
C GLU A 34 -31.64 10.89 16.80
N TYR A 35 -32.83 11.35 16.47
CA TYR A 35 -33.35 12.63 16.95
C TYR A 35 -34.77 12.48 17.44
N GLU A 36 -35.14 13.29 18.43
CA GLU A 36 -36.49 13.38 18.95
C GLU A 36 -36.95 14.84 18.93
N VAL A 37 -38.17 15.07 18.46
CA VAL A 37 -38.77 16.40 18.34
C VAL A 37 -40.05 16.46 19.16
N TRP A 38 -40.16 17.49 20.00
CA TRP A 38 -41.35 17.75 20.82
C TRP A 38 -42.04 19.04 20.40
N ALA A 39 -43.35 18.97 20.19
CA ALA A 39 -44.21 20.10 19.94
C ALA A 39 -45.15 20.33 21.12
N ALA A 40 -45.25 21.57 21.60
CA ALA A 40 -46.17 21.98 22.66
C ALA A 40 -46.79 23.35 22.34
N VAL A 41 -48.06 23.54 22.72
CA VAL A 41 -48.78 24.82 22.72
C VAL A 41 -49.34 25.02 24.12
N ASP A 42 -49.14 26.20 24.69
CA ASP A 42 -49.62 26.55 26.04
C ASP A 42 -49.26 25.50 27.11
N GLN A 43 -48.03 24.98 27.03
CA GLN A 43 -47.48 23.91 27.89
C GLN A 43 -48.14 22.53 27.74
N ALA A 44 -49.12 22.37 26.86
CA ALA A 44 -49.67 21.07 26.49
C ALA A 44 -48.86 20.46 25.34
N ALA A 45 -48.32 19.26 25.54
CA ALA A 45 -47.65 18.51 24.48
C ALA A 45 -48.66 18.08 23.41
N ILE A 46 -48.39 18.44 22.15
CA ILE A 46 -49.26 18.14 21.01
C ILE A 46 -48.75 16.93 20.20
N GLY A 47 -47.46 16.63 20.30
CA GLY A 47 -46.90 15.47 19.62
C GLY A 47 -45.40 15.33 19.79
N THR A 48 -44.94 14.10 19.54
CA THR A 48 -43.53 13.72 19.51
C THR A 48 -43.24 13.04 18.17
N ALA A 49 -42.04 13.27 17.63
CA ALA A 49 -41.59 12.61 16.42
C ALA A 49 -40.13 12.20 16.57
N THR A 50 -39.81 10.97 16.18
CA THR A 50 -38.44 10.45 16.21
C THR A 50 -37.98 10.07 14.80
N GLY A 51 -36.68 10.12 14.58
CA GLY A 51 -36.07 9.70 13.32
C GLY A 51 -34.60 9.41 13.47
N ARG A 52 -33.98 8.90 12.39
CA ARG A 52 -32.57 8.52 12.36
C ARG A 52 -31.93 8.99 11.07
N PHE A 53 -30.70 9.45 11.15
CA PHE A 53 -29.86 9.78 9.99
C PHE A 53 -28.42 9.33 10.24
N VAL A 54 -27.64 9.24 9.16
CA VAL A 54 -26.22 8.89 9.21
C VAL A 54 -25.43 10.06 8.67
N VAL A 55 -24.38 10.44 9.38
CA VAL A 55 -23.35 11.37 8.92
C VAL A 55 -22.17 10.54 8.47
N GLU A 56 -21.88 10.55 7.17
CA GLU A 56 -20.75 9.82 6.61
C GLU A 56 -19.48 10.67 6.66
N GLU A 57 -18.34 10.00 6.74
CA GLU A 57 -17.04 10.65 6.59
C GLU A 57 -16.82 11.00 5.12
N TYR A 58 -17.01 12.28 4.78
CA TYR A 58 -16.78 12.76 3.42
C TYR A 58 -15.30 13.10 3.24
N SER A 59 -14.54 12.20 2.62
CA SER A 59 -13.17 12.51 2.15
C SER A 59 -13.24 13.13 0.76
N ILE A 60 -12.67 14.32 0.61
CA ILE A 60 -12.52 15.00 -0.69
C ILE A 60 -11.75 14.15 -1.72
N GLU A 61 -10.94 13.19 -1.26
CA GLU A 61 -10.17 12.28 -2.11
C GLU A 61 -11.05 11.26 -2.84
N LEU A 62 -12.28 11.03 -2.37
CA LEU A 62 -13.26 10.15 -3.02
C LEU A 62 -14.16 10.91 -4.01
N GLY A 63 -13.98 12.24 -4.14
CA GLY A 63 -14.81 13.08 -4.99
C GLY A 63 -14.56 12.91 -6.49
N ASP A 64 -13.33 12.57 -6.90
CA ASP A 64 -12.98 12.25 -8.29
C ASP A 64 -12.08 11.01 -8.36
N LEU A 65 -12.67 9.90 -8.80
CA LEU A 65 -11.98 8.60 -8.93
C LEU A 65 -11.36 8.39 -10.30
N ARG A 66 -11.40 9.39 -11.19
CA ARG A 66 -10.82 9.27 -12.54
C ARG A 66 -9.31 9.35 -12.43
N ALA A 67 -8.63 8.42 -13.11
CA ALA A 67 -7.19 8.52 -13.30
C ALA A 67 -6.87 9.78 -14.12
N ASP A 68 -5.88 10.55 -13.66
CA ASP A 68 -5.29 11.66 -14.43
C ASP A 68 -3.99 11.16 -15.09
N PRO A 69 -4.00 10.81 -16.38
CA PRO A 69 -2.84 10.25 -17.06
C PRO A 69 -1.68 11.26 -17.18
N LEU A 70 -2.00 12.56 -17.16
CA LEU A 70 -0.99 13.62 -17.26
C LEU A 70 -0.19 13.68 -15.96
N LEU A 71 -0.89 13.78 -14.83
CA LEU A 71 -0.28 13.78 -13.49
C LEU A 71 0.53 12.50 -13.24
N LEU A 72 -0.05 11.34 -13.56
CA LEU A 72 0.62 10.05 -13.41
C LEU A 72 1.89 9.97 -14.28
N GLY A 73 1.84 10.52 -15.49
CA GLY A 73 2.99 10.61 -16.39
C GLY A 73 4.11 11.51 -15.84
N GLU A 74 3.77 12.66 -15.27
CA GLU A 74 4.73 13.56 -14.62
C GLU A 74 5.38 12.89 -13.41
N LEU A 75 4.58 12.24 -12.56
CA LEU A 75 5.07 11.53 -11.36
C LEU A 75 6.00 10.36 -11.73
N ALA A 76 5.64 9.59 -12.75
CA ALA A 76 6.47 8.51 -13.25
C ALA A 76 7.82 9.05 -13.76
N ARG A 77 7.83 10.13 -14.52
CA ARG A 77 9.07 10.77 -14.98
C ARG A 77 9.92 11.30 -13.83
N ALA A 78 9.31 11.97 -12.85
CA ALA A 78 10.01 12.52 -11.69
C ALA A 78 10.67 11.43 -10.83
N SER A 79 10.06 10.25 -10.74
CA SER A 79 10.58 9.09 -10.03
C SER A 79 11.55 8.21 -10.84
N GLY A 80 11.82 8.57 -12.10
CA GLY A 80 12.67 7.78 -13.01
C GLY A 80 11.97 6.56 -13.64
N GLY A 81 10.66 6.42 -13.45
CA GLY A 81 9.82 5.43 -14.08
C GLY A 81 9.19 5.90 -15.39
N ARG A 82 8.22 5.11 -15.88
CA ARG A 82 7.43 5.41 -17.08
C ARG A 82 5.97 5.02 -16.82
N ALA A 83 5.03 5.86 -17.26
CA ALA A 83 3.61 5.55 -17.26
C ALA A 83 3.25 4.88 -18.59
N TYR A 84 2.38 3.87 -18.53
CA TYR A 84 1.87 3.14 -19.69
C TYR A 84 0.36 3.23 -19.72
N SER A 85 -0.21 3.34 -20.91
CA SER A 85 -1.64 3.16 -21.09
C SER A 85 -1.99 1.68 -21.03
N LEU A 86 -3.28 1.35 -20.83
CA LEU A 86 -3.71 -0.04 -20.83
C LEU A 86 -3.50 -0.72 -22.20
N ALA A 87 -3.43 0.05 -23.28
CA ALA A 87 -3.15 -0.46 -24.62
C ALA A 87 -1.69 -0.92 -24.79
N ASP A 88 -0.76 -0.32 -24.05
CA ASP A 88 0.69 -0.53 -24.17
C ASP A 88 1.24 -1.50 -23.11
N TRP A 89 0.40 -2.41 -22.60
CA TRP A 89 0.77 -3.32 -21.52
C TRP A 89 1.88 -4.32 -21.91
N GLU A 90 2.00 -4.63 -23.20
CA GLU A 90 3.05 -5.50 -23.74
C GLU A 90 4.43 -4.83 -23.65
N ASP A 91 4.52 -3.56 -24.03
CA ASP A 91 5.75 -2.74 -23.92
C ASP A 91 6.21 -2.59 -22.46
N MET A 92 5.25 -2.54 -21.53
CA MET A 92 5.55 -2.53 -20.10
C MET A 92 6.24 -3.85 -19.70
N LEU A 93 5.71 -5.00 -20.13
CA LEU A 93 6.29 -6.30 -19.80
C LEU A 93 7.70 -6.50 -20.37
N GLU A 94 7.97 -6.00 -21.57
CA GLU A 94 9.32 -6.05 -22.14
C GLU A 94 10.34 -5.29 -21.29
N GLN A 95 9.95 -4.16 -20.69
CA GLN A 95 10.85 -3.39 -19.81
C GLN A 95 11.04 -4.02 -18.43
N LEU A 96 10.04 -4.76 -17.94
CA LEU A 96 10.16 -5.56 -16.71
C LEU A 96 10.89 -6.89 -16.93
N ALA A 97 11.07 -7.33 -18.18
CA ALA A 97 11.71 -8.60 -18.46
C ALA A 97 13.10 -8.67 -17.81
N PRO A 98 13.39 -9.70 -17.00
CA PRO A 98 14.65 -9.80 -16.29
C PRO A 98 15.80 -9.85 -17.29
N ARG A 99 16.61 -8.78 -17.32
CA ARG A 99 17.85 -8.78 -18.09
C ARG A 99 18.75 -9.85 -17.52
N LYS A 100 19.12 -10.83 -18.35
CA LYS A 100 20.17 -11.80 -18.03
C LYS A 100 21.47 -11.03 -17.81
N ARG A 101 21.75 -10.70 -16.55
CA ARG A 101 23.02 -10.12 -16.15
C ARG A 101 23.98 -11.28 -15.94
N TRP A 102 25.04 -11.30 -16.74
CA TRP A 102 26.20 -12.14 -16.45
C TRP A 102 26.77 -11.66 -15.13
N VAL A 103 26.56 -12.44 -14.07
CA VAL A 103 27.22 -12.25 -12.79
C VAL A 103 28.49 -13.08 -12.88
N GLU A 104 29.64 -12.43 -12.94
CA GLU A 104 30.93 -13.12 -12.80
C GLU A 104 30.97 -13.76 -11.42
N LYS A 105 30.77 -15.08 -11.40
CA LYS A 105 30.91 -15.87 -10.19
C LYS A 105 32.36 -16.31 -10.12
N ALA A 106 33.14 -15.60 -9.31
CA ALA A 106 34.51 -16.00 -9.00
C ALA A 106 34.47 -17.24 -8.12
N GLU A 107 34.58 -18.42 -8.74
CA GLU A 107 34.75 -19.67 -8.00
C GLU A 107 36.24 -19.82 -7.65
N VAL A 108 36.57 -19.58 -6.37
CA VAL A 108 37.89 -19.92 -5.82
C VAL A 108 37.88 -21.42 -5.57
N LEU A 109 38.51 -22.20 -6.46
CA LEU A 109 38.74 -23.63 -6.24
C LEU A 109 39.88 -23.81 -5.23
N PRO A 110 39.61 -24.29 -4.00
CA PRO A 110 40.67 -24.49 -3.01
C PRO A 110 41.49 -25.74 -3.39
N LEU A 111 42.76 -25.54 -3.76
CA LEU A 111 43.69 -26.63 -4.07
C LEU A 111 44.01 -27.52 -2.85
N TRP A 112 43.72 -27.05 -1.64
CA TRP A 112 44.05 -27.72 -0.38
C TRP A 112 42.98 -28.71 0.10
N GLY A 113 41.83 -28.80 -0.58
CA GLY A 113 40.76 -29.74 -0.23
C GLY A 113 41.11 -31.20 -0.59
N PRO A 114 41.36 -31.50 -1.88
CA PRO A 114 41.64 -32.87 -2.28
C PRO A 114 43.13 -33.23 -2.15
N LEU A 115 43.42 -34.40 -1.57
CA LEU A 115 44.79 -34.93 -1.40
C LEU A 115 45.42 -35.49 -2.70
N TRP A 116 44.65 -35.64 -3.77
CA TRP A 116 45.11 -36.27 -5.02
C TRP A 116 46.27 -35.54 -5.73
N PRO A 117 46.37 -34.19 -5.76
CA PRO A 117 47.49 -33.50 -6.41
C PRO A 117 48.81 -33.75 -5.67
N ALA A 118 48.76 -33.81 -4.33
CA ALA A 118 49.91 -34.12 -3.50
C ALA A 118 50.39 -35.57 -3.73
N LEU A 119 49.46 -36.53 -3.78
CA LEU A 119 49.78 -37.92 -4.10
C LEU A 119 50.39 -38.08 -5.51
N LEU A 120 49.87 -37.35 -6.50
CA LEU A 120 50.42 -37.34 -7.86
C LEU A 120 51.84 -36.78 -7.90
N ALA A 121 52.10 -35.68 -7.20
CA ALA A 121 53.44 -35.09 -7.11
C ALA A 121 54.45 -36.05 -6.46
N ILE A 122 54.06 -36.70 -5.35
CA ILE A 122 54.90 -37.72 -4.68
C ILE A 122 55.16 -38.90 -5.61
N ALA A 123 54.14 -39.37 -6.35
CA ALA A 123 54.30 -40.47 -7.29
C ALA A 123 55.26 -40.11 -8.43
N LEU A 124 55.15 -38.91 -9.01
CA LEU A 124 56.06 -38.43 -10.05
C LEU A 124 57.51 -38.34 -9.53
N LEU A 125 57.71 -37.79 -8.33
CA LEU A 125 59.03 -37.72 -7.69
C LEU A 125 59.59 -39.10 -7.37
N ALA A 126 58.76 -40.04 -6.94
CA ALA A 126 59.17 -41.42 -6.68
C ALA A 126 59.59 -42.14 -7.98
N VAL A 127 58.85 -41.93 -9.07
CA VAL A 127 59.17 -42.47 -10.40
C VAL A 127 60.47 -41.85 -10.92
N GLU A 128 60.65 -40.54 -10.79
CA GLU A 128 61.87 -39.85 -11.16
C GLU A 128 63.07 -40.38 -10.37
N TRP A 129 62.94 -40.47 -9.05
CA TRP A 129 63.98 -41.01 -8.17
C TRP A 129 64.31 -42.46 -8.53
N PHE A 130 63.31 -43.29 -8.81
CA PHE A 130 63.51 -44.68 -9.23
C PHE A 130 64.22 -44.76 -10.59
N GLY A 131 63.86 -43.89 -11.54
CA GLY A 131 64.54 -43.74 -12.82
C GLY A 131 66.01 -43.37 -12.64
N ARG A 132 66.29 -42.37 -11.80
CA ARG A 132 67.66 -41.97 -11.43
C ARG A 132 68.46 -43.06 -10.73
N LYS A 133 67.81 -43.86 -9.88
CA LYS A 133 68.45 -45.00 -9.21
C LYS A 133 68.84 -46.08 -10.21
N ARG A 134 68.02 -46.30 -11.24
CA ARG A 134 68.29 -47.29 -12.29
C ARG A 134 69.36 -46.84 -13.29
N THR A 135 69.53 -45.54 -13.53
CA THR A 135 70.56 -44.99 -14.42
C THR A 135 71.91 -44.78 -13.73
N GLY A 136 72.04 -45.12 -12.45
CA GLY A 136 73.32 -45.05 -11.73
C GLY A 136 73.77 -43.63 -11.36
N MET A 137 72.86 -42.65 -11.35
CA MET A 137 73.15 -41.25 -10.96
C MET A 137 72.96 -41.01 -9.45
N ILE A 138 73.38 -41.99 -8.64
CA ILE A 138 73.57 -41.92 -7.18
C ILE A 138 74.84 -42.68 -6.84
#